data_AF-A0A941ZCM6-F1
#
_entry.id   AF-A0A941ZCM6-F1
#
_cell.length_a   1.000
_cell.length_b   1.000
_cell.length_c   1.000
_cell.angle_alpha   90.00
_cell.angle_beta   90.00
_cell.angle_gamma   90.00
#
_symmetry.space_group_name_H-M   'P 1'
#
loop_
_entity.id
_entity.type
_entity.pdbx_description
1 polymer ?
#
loop_
_entity_poly.entity_id
_entity_poly.type
_entity_poly.pdbx_seq_one_letter_code
_entity_poly.pdbx_strand_id
1 'polypeptide(L)'
;MKSSFVQETGARPAPYMNPYLAGAGLGLVLLAAFVVAGRGLGASGAFATSVSYVVNLVAPAHTADNPFYQKYLSRASNPFKDWLFIEVLGVMIGGFLSGMLARRVA
;
A
#
# COMPACT_ATOMS: atom_id res chain seq x y z
N MET A 1 49.54 -1.79 -19.25
CA MET A 1 49.03 -1.42 -20.58
C MET A 1 47.61 -1.99 -20.72
N LYS A 2 46.61 -1.09 -20.70
CA LYS A 2 45.17 -1.25 -21.04
C LYS A 2 44.35 -2.35 -20.35
N SER A 3 43.58 -1.93 -19.34
CA SER A 3 42.15 -2.32 -19.24
C SER A 3 41.32 -1.27 -18.48
N SER A 4 41.63 0.01 -18.68
CA SER A 4 40.71 1.12 -18.41
C SER A 4 39.81 1.31 -19.63
N PHE A 5 38.78 0.48 -19.76
CA PHE A 5 37.66 0.58 -20.73
C PHE A 5 36.79 -0.64 -20.40
N VAL A 6 35.90 -0.57 -19.40
CA VAL A 6 34.49 -0.24 -19.58
C VAL A 6 34.00 0.36 -18.26
N GLN A 7 33.86 1.69 -18.20
CA GLN A 7 32.89 2.28 -17.28
C GLN A 7 31.52 2.01 -17.89
N GLU A 8 30.79 1.04 -17.34
CA GLU A 8 29.36 0.92 -17.62
C GLU A 8 28.69 2.19 -17.09
N THR A 9 28.38 3.10 -18.00
CA THR A 9 27.58 4.31 -17.74
C THR A 9 26.10 3.97 -17.52
N GLY A 10 25.82 2.84 -16.87
CA GLY A 10 24.51 2.42 -16.40
C GLY A 10 24.60 2.34 -14.87
N ALA A 11 24.02 3.32 -14.20
CA ALA A 11 24.15 3.46 -12.77
C ALA A 11 23.60 2.19 -12.07
N ARG A 12 24.47 1.30 -11.54
CA ARG A 12 24.09 0.01 -10.90
C ARG A 12 23.03 0.15 -9.80
N PRO A 13 22.02 -0.74 -9.72
CA PRO A 13 20.99 -0.70 -8.68
C PRO A 13 21.59 -0.66 -7.28
N ALA A 14 20.93 0.04 -6.35
CA ALA A 14 21.37 0.10 -4.97
C ALA A 14 21.36 -1.31 -4.33
N PRO A 15 22.37 -1.65 -3.50
CA PRO A 15 22.40 -2.90 -2.75
C PRO A 15 21.12 -3.09 -1.93
N TYR A 16 20.67 -4.34 -1.81
CA TYR A 16 19.53 -4.66 -0.94
C TYR A 16 19.86 -4.36 0.52
N MET A 17 18.88 -3.83 1.24
CA MET A 17 18.99 -3.59 2.67
C MET A 17 19.01 -4.92 3.43
N ASN A 18 19.71 -4.97 4.57
CA ASN A 18 19.71 -6.13 5.45
C ASN A 18 18.26 -6.49 5.84
N PRO A 19 17.79 -7.74 5.63
CA PRO A 19 16.40 -8.14 5.89
C PRO A 19 15.97 -7.94 7.34
N TYR A 20 16.89 -8.02 8.31
CA TYR A 20 16.58 -7.77 9.72
C TYR A 20 16.28 -6.30 10.00
N LEU A 21 17.02 -5.38 9.38
CA LEU A 21 16.76 -3.94 9.50
C LEU A 21 15.45 -3.56 8.79
N ALA A 22 15.21 -4.14 7.62
CA ALA A 22 13.94 -3.97 6.90
C ALA A 22 12.75 -4.49 7.71
N GLY A 23 12.88 -5.67 8.31
CA GLY A 23 11.85 -6.26 9.17
C GLY A 23 11.59 -5.43 10.42
N ALA A 24 12.63 -4.93 11.09
CA ALA A 24 12.47 -4.04 12.24
C ALA A 24 11.76 -2.72 11.86
N GLY A 25 12.13 -2.12 10.72
CA GLY A 25 11.44 -0.94 10.20
C GLY A 25 9.97 -1.20 9.89
N LEU A 26 9.66 -2.34 9.25
CA LEU A 26 8.28 -2.76 9.00
C LEU A 26 7.49 -2.98 10.30
N GLY A 27 8.11 -3.55 11.33
CA GLY A 27 7.50 -3.73 12.64
C GLY A 27 7.14 -2.40 13.32
N LEU A 28 8.01 -1.39 13.19
CA LEU A 28 7.73 -0.03 13.69
C LEU A 28 6.57 0.61 12.91
N VAL A 29 6.52 0.44 11.59
CA VAL A 29 5.40 0.93 10.77
C VAL A 29 4.09 0.25 11.18
N LEU A 30 4.11 -1.06 11.43
CA LEU A 30 2.94 -1.79 11.92
C LEU A 30 2.48 -1.26 13.28
N LEU A 31 3.40 -1.03 14.21
CA LEU A 31 3.08 -0.46 15.51
C LEU A 31 2.51 0.96 15.39
N ALA A 32 3.10 1.80 14.54
CA ALA A 32 2.58 3.13 14.24
C ALA A 32 1.17 3.07 13.63
N ALA A 33 0.89 2.10 12.75
CA ALA A 33 -0.44 1.88 12.20
C ALA A 33 -1.45 1.56 13.30
N PHE A 34 -1.10 0.68 14.25
CA PHE A 34 -1.97 0.41 15.40
C PHE A 34 -2.23 1.64 16.28
N VAL A 35 -1.22 2.50 16.49
CA VAL A 35 -1.34 3.71 17.32
C VAL A 35 -2.18 4.79 16.63
N VAL A 36 -1.95 5.06 15.34
CA VAL A 36 -2.63 6.14 14.62
C VAL A 36 -4.01 5.73 14.14
N ALA A 37 -4.15 4.50 13.63
CA ALA A 37 -5.36 4.01 13.00
C ALA A 37 -6.26 3.19 13.92
N GLY A 38 -5.75 2.74 15.07
CA GLY A 38 -6.42 1.77 15.94
C GLY A 38 -6.54 0.36 15.33
N ARG A 39 -5.81 0.09 14.24
CA ARG A 39 -5.84 -1.20 13.53
C ARG A 39 -4.52 -1.45 12.81
N GLY A 40 -4.24 -2.72 12.52
CA GLY A 40 -3.06 -3.10 11.75
C GLY A 40 -3.17 -2.72 10.27
N LEU A 41 -2.03 -2.85 9.59
CA LEU A 41 -1.89 -2.69 8.15
C LEU A 41 -2.86 -3.62 7.40
N GLY A 42 -3.46 -3.16 6.31
CA GLY A 42 -4.38 -3.97 5.53
C GLY A 42 -4.63 -3.46 4.13
N ALA A 43 -4.47 -4.34 3.15
CA ALA A 43 -4.87 -4.05 1.77
C ALA A 43 -6.33 -4.48 1.51
N SER A 44 -6.70 -5.70 1.92
CA SER A 44 -7.97 -6.33 1.54
C SER A 44 -9.21 -5.56 2.01
N GLY A 45 -9.13 -4.87 3.15
CA GLY A 45 -10.23 -4.03 3.62
C GLY A 45 -10.45 -2.81 2.72
N ALA A 46 -9.39 -2.20 2.19
CA ALA A 46 -9.47 -1.05 1.28
C ALA A 46 -10.22 -1.45 -0.01
N PHE A 47 -9.84 -2.60 -0.56
CA PHE A 47 -10.49 -3.16 -1.76
C PHE A 47 -11.94 -3.55 -1.49
N ALA A 48 -12.22 -4.23 -0.37
CA ALA A 48 -13.58 -4.62 -0.01
C ALA A 48 -14.50 -3.39 0.21
N THR A 49 -14.02 -2.35 0.91
CA THR A 49 -14.78 -1.09 1.08
C THR A 49 -15.00 -0.38 -0.24
N SER A 50 -13.97 -0.29 -1.10
CA SER A 50 -14.07 0.35 -2.42
C SER A 50 -15.07 -0.37 -3.34
N VAL A 51 -14.98 -1.70 -3.42
CA VAL A 51 -15.92 -2.52 -4.21
C VAL A 51 -17.33 -2.40 -3.64
N SER A 52 -17.49 -2.49 -2.33
CA SER A 52 -18.80 -2.34 -1.68
C SER A 52 -19.45 -0.99 -1.98
N TYR A 53 -18.64 0.09 -2.03
CA TYR A 53 -19.12 1.42 -2.39
C TYR A 53 -19.55 1.52 -3.85
N VAL A 54 -18.77 0.98 -4.79
CA VAL A 54 -19.12 0.95 -6.22
C VAL A 54 -20.38 0.11 -6.45
N VAL A 55 -20.49 -1.05 -5.79
CA VAL A 55 -21.67 -1.92 -5.87
C VAL A 55 -22.90 -1.20 -5.29
N ASN A 56 -22.75 -0.44 -4.21
CA ASN A 56 -23.84 0.36 -3.65
C ASN A 56 -24.29 1.51 -4.58
N LEU A 57 -23.37 2.09 -5.36
CA LEU A 57 -23.70 3.12 -6.36
C LEU A 57 -24.48 2.57 -7.55
N VAL A 58 -24.15 1.35 -8.01
CA VAL A 58 -24.76 0.74 -9.21
C VAL A 58 -26.01 -0.07 -8.85
N ALA A 59 -26.01 -0.77 -7.72
CA ALA A 59 -27.06 -1.70 -7.30
C ALA A 59 -27.33 -1.61 -5.78
N PRO A 60 -27.89 -0.50 -5.29
CA PRO A 60 -28.14 -0.29 -3.86
C PRO A 60 -29.08 -1.35 -3.25
N ALA A 61 -30.06 -1.86 -4.01
CA ALA A 61 -30.97 -2.91 -3.55
C ALA A 61 -30.26 -4.25 -3.21
N HIS A 62 -29.27 -4.65 -4.02
CA HIS A 62 -28.45 -5.84 -3.74
C HIS A 62 -27.51 -5.67 -2.55
N THR A 63 -27.14 -4.42 -2.27
CA THR A 63 -26.22 -4.09 -1.18
C THR A 63 -26.96 -3.97 0.15
N ALA A 64 -28.24 -3.59 0.11
CA ALA A 64 -29.14 -3.56 1.25
C ALA A 64 -29.57 -4.96 1.72
N ASP A 65 -29.78 -5.91 0.80
CA ASP A 65 -30.22 -7.28 1.15
C ASP A 65 -29.09 -8.19 1.64
N ASN A 66 -27.84 -7.75 1.59
CA ASN A 66 -26.70 -8.64 1.76
C ASN A 66 -25.77 -8.18 2.90
N PRO A 67 -25.73 -8.93 4.03
CA PRO A 67 -25.03 -8.51 5.27
C PRO A 67 -23.53 -8.32 5.09
N PHE A 68 -22.92 -8.98 4.08
CA PHE A 68 -21.51 -8.82 3.75
C PHE A 68 -21.20 -7.36 3.43
N TYR A 69 -21.95 -6.74 2.53
CA TYR A 69 -21.70 -5.38 2.09
C TYR A 69 -22.08 -4.33 3.14
N GLN A 70 -23.14 -4.59 3.93
CA GLN A 70 -23.55 -3.70 5.02
C GLN A 70 -22.41 -3.46 6.03
N LYS A 71 -21.60 -4.48 6.33
CA LYS A 71 -20.46 -4.37 7.26
C LYS A 71 -19.35 -3.43 6.75
N TYR A 72 -19.17 -3.34 5.44
CA TYR A 72 -18.17 -2.47 4.82
C TYR A 72 -18.71 -1.05 4.57
N LEU A 73 -19.97 -0.93 4.17
CA LEU A 73 -20.64 0.37 3.97
C LEU A 73 -20.87 1.14 5.28
N SER A 74 -21.21 0.43 6.37
CA SER A 74 -21.38 1.05 7.69
C SER A 74 -20.06 1.52 8.31
N ARG A 75 -18.92 0.96 7.88
CA ARG A 75 -17.59 1.29 8.41
C ARG A 75 -16.98 2.54 7.77
N ALA A 76 -17.34 2.84 6.52
CA ALA A 76 -16.94 4.06 5.85
C ALA A 76 -18.05 4.51 4.88
N SER A 77 -18.79 5.55 5.26
CA SER A 77 -19.78 6.19 4.37
C SER A 77 -19.13 6.73 3.07
N ASN A 78 -17.81 6.92 3.05
CA ASN A 78 -17.04 7.30 1.88
C ASN A 78 -15.73 6.48 1.83
N PRO A 79 -15.47 5.68 0.77
CA PRO A 79 -14.28 4.83 0.66
C PRO A 79 -12.97 5.63 0.67
N PHE A 80 -12.99 6.90 0.24
CA PHE A 80 -11.83 7.79 0.30
C PHE A 80 -11.46 8.20 1.73
N LYS A 81 -12.37 8.06 2.69
CA LYS A 81 -12.12 8.32 4.12
C LYS A 81 -11.72 7.05 4.88
N ASP A 82 -11.75 5.88 4.23
CA ASP A 82 -11.25 4.68 4.88
C ASP A 82 -9.74 4.82 5.05
N TRP A 83 -9.27 4.66 6.30
CA TRP A 83 -7.85 4.71 6.64
C TRP A 83 -7.03 3.80 5.72
N LEU A 84 -7.61 2.67 5.32
CA LEU A 84 -6.95 1.70 4.46
C LEU A 84 -6.70 2.20 3.05
N PHE A 85 -7.57 3.09 2.55
CA PHE A 85 -7.37 3.68 1.23
C PHE A 85 -6.16 4.63 1.25
N ILE A 86 -6.02 5.43 2.31
CA ILE A 86 -4.86 6.30 2.53
C ILE A 86 -3.58 5.47 2.72
N GLU A 87 -3.66 4.37 3.48
CA GLU A 87 -2.54 3.44 3.69
C GLU A 87 -2.05 2.85 2.37
N VAL A 88 -2.95 2.29 1.55
CA VAL A 88 -2.60 1.68 0.25
C VAL A 88 -1.98 2.71 -0.69
N LEU A 89 -2.54 3.93 -0.73
CA LEU A 89 -2.00 5.01 -1.56
C LEU A 89 -0.61 5.45 -1.09
N GLY A 90 -0.41 5.55 0.23
CA GLY A 90 0.89 5.86 0.84
C GLY A 90 1.94 4.78 0.55
N VAL A 91 1.58 3.51 0.67
CA VAL A 91 2.47 2.38 0.35
C VAL A 91 2.83 2.37 -1.15
N MET A 92 1.87 2.64 -2.02
CA MET A 92 2.09 2.70 -3.47
C MET A 92 3.10 3.81 -3.84
N ILE A 93 2.89 5.02 -3.33
CA ILE A 93 3.79 6.16 -3.58
C ILE A 93 5.16 5.91 -2.94
N GLY A 94 5.20 5.45 -1.68
CA GLY A 94 6.44 5.18 -0.95
C GLY A 94 7.28 4.07 -1.60
N GLY A 95 6.64 3.00 -2.05
CA GLY A 95 7.29 1.91 -2.78
C GLY A 95 7.84 2.37 -4.12
N PHE A 96 7.08 3.18 -4.86
CA PHE A 96 7.52 3.74 -6.14
C PHE A 96 8.73 4.67 -5.97
N LEU A 97 8.67 5.62 -5.03
CA LEU A 97 9.79 6.52 -4.72
C LEU A 97 11.02 5.75 -4.24
N SER A 98 10.84 4.74 -3.39
CA SER A 98 11.92 3.85 -2.95
C SER A 98 12.57 3.14 -4.14
N GLY A 99 11.77 2.65 -5.08
CA GLY A 99 12.25 2.01 -6.30
C GLY A 99 13.01 2.97 -7.23
N MET A 100 12.53 4.20 -7.40
CA MET A 100 13.24 5.25 -8.16
C MET A 100 14.61 5.56 -7.53
N LEU A 101 14.64 5.79 -6.20
CA LEU A 101 15.88 6.05 -5.46
C LEU A 101 16.86 4.88 -5.53
N ALA A 102 16.34 3.65 -5.50
CA ALA A 102 17.14 2.44 -5.60
C ALA A 102 17.58 2.12 -7.05
N ARG A 103 17.15 2.92 -8.04
CA ARG A 103 17.36 2.67 -9.49
C ARG A 103 16.84 1.29 -9.92
N ARG A 104 15.67 0.92 -9.39
CA ARG A 104 14.96 -0.34 -9.67
C ARG A 104 13.72 -0.15 -10.51
N VAL A 105 13.34 1.11 -10.76
CA VAL A 105 12.23 1.49 -11.62
C VAL A 105 12.87 2.24 -12.79
N ALA A 106 12.47 1.87 -14.00
CA ALA A 106 13.07 2.29 -15.27
C ALA A 106 12.98 3.80 -15.50
#